data_AF-A0A5N7ZUP8-F1
#
_entry.id   AF-A0A5N7ZUP8-F1
#
_cell.length_a   1.000
_cell.length_b   1.000
_cell.length_c   1.000
_cell.angle_alpha   90.00
_cell.angle_beta   90.00
_cell.angle_gamma   90.00
#
_symmetry.space_group_name_H-M   'P 1'
#
loop_
_entity.id
_entity.type
_entity.pdbx_description
1 polymer ?
#
loop_
_entity_poly.entity_id
_entity_poly.type
_entity_poly.pdbx_seq_one_letter_code
_entity_poly.pdbx_strand_id
1 'polypeptide(L)'
;MKAMRSLAALACVAAGLGGCASESPQRATYVPVVAGDAEGLSQLSRDVTVAFSDGENHTLPAGSRWRRVGALVQGDVYRPLGEPLRTGRGGSEAYLVVSSGRLQGFYLPAGSLFKPLSKPVPLPFSQRQ
;
A
#
# COMPACT_ATOMS: atom_id res chain seq x y z
N MET A 1 2.42 -51.15 -53.00
CA MET A 1 0.99 -50.89 -52.68
C MET A 1 0.81 -50.82 -51.18
N LYS A 2 0.06 -49.81 -50.71
CA LYS A 2 -0.42 -49.55 -49.34
C LYS A 2 0.63 -49.11 -48.31
N ALA A 3 0.37 -48.19 -47.40
CA ALA A 3 -0.52 -47.04 -47.27
C ALA A 3 -0.18 -46.43 -45.90
N MET A 4 -0.05 -45.11 -45.85
CA MET A 4 -0.47 -44.20 -44.78
C MET A 4 -0.96 -44.82 -43.45
N ARG A 5 -0.37 -44.40 -42.32
CA ARG A 5 -0.97 -44.28 -40.97
C ARG A 5 0.13 -43.89 -39.98
N SER A 6 0.04 -43.00 -39.01
CA SER A 6 -0.88 -41.94 -38.60
C SER A 6 -0.18 -41.24 -37.43
N LEU A 7 -0.55 -39.98 -37.18
CA LEU A 7 -0.40 -39.18 -35.96
C LEU A 7 0.27 -39.84 -34.73
N ALA A 8 1.27 -39.16 -34.17
CA ALA A 8 1.25 -38.63 -32.78
C ALA A 8 2.69 -38.38 -32.29
N ALA A 9 3.12 -37.12 -32.30
CA ALA A 9 4.17 -36.66 -31.39
C ALA A 9 3.60 -35.46 -30.64
N LEU A 10 2.89 -35.82 -29.59
CA LEU A 10 2.25 -35.00 -28.60
C LEU A 10 3.32 -34.20 -27.81
N ALA A 11 3.02 -32.92 -27.59
CA ALA A 11 3.25 -32.14 -26.37
C ALA A 11 4.67 -32.03 -25.78
N CYS A 12 5.07 -30.77 -25.52
CA CYS A 12 5.46 -30.26 -24.18
C CYS A 12 6.44 -29.07 -24.25
N VAL A 13 6.07 -27.95 -24.87
CA VAL A 13 6.79 -26.67 -24.70
C VAL A 13 5.76 -25.56 -25.01
N ALA A 14 5.37 -24.60 -24.18
CA ALA A 14 5.98 -23.96 -23.03
C ALA A 14 4.89 -23.53 -22.03
N ALA A 15 4.99 -23.98 -20.78
CA ALA A 15 4.35 -23.30 -19.65
C ALA A 15 5.41 -22.38 -19.05
N GLY A 16 5.46 -21.14 -19.51
CA GLY A 16 6.51 -20.19 -19.13
C GLY A 16 6.03 -18.75 -19.10
N LEU A 17 5.94 -18.24 -17.87
CA LEU A 17 6.18 -16.84 -17.47
C LEU A 17 5.07 -15.82 -17.79
N GLY A 18 4.32 -15.46 -16.74
CA GLY A 18 3.42 -14.31 -16.76
C GLY A 18 2.68 -14.11 -15.46
N GLY A 19 3.32 -14.36 -14.31
CA GLY A 19 2.79 -13.87 -13.04
C GLY A 19 2.96 -12.36 -13.00
N CYS A 20 2.04 -11.62 -13.61
CA CYS A 20 1.94 -10.18 -13.39
C CYS A 20 1.78 -10.00 -11.88
N ALA A 21 2.75 -9.35 -11.23
CA ALA A 21 2.63 -8.91 -9.86
C ALA A 21 1.58 -7.80 -9.83
N SER A 22 0.32 -8.17 -9.96
CA SER A 22 -0.81 -7.28 -9.80
C SER A 22 -0.96 -7.07 -8.30
N GLU A 23 -0.34 -6.01 -7.80
CA GLU A 23 -0.55 -5.51 -6.44
C GLU A 23 -2.00 -5.02 -6.31
N SER A 24 -2.89 -5.98 -6.07
CA SER A 24 -4.31 -5.74 -5.88
C SER A 24 -4.59 -5.26 -4.45
N PRO A 25 -5.57 -4.35 -4.26
CA PRO A 25 -6.03 -4.01 -2.92
C PRO A 25 -6.49 -5.26 -2.17
N GLN A 26 -6.00 -5.42 -0.94
CA GLN A 26 -6.32 -6.55 -0.07
C GLN A 26 -7.34 -6.13 0.98
N ARG A 27 -8.25 -7.02 1.37
CA ARG A 27 -9.13 -6.74 2.53
C ARG A 27 -8.30 -6.64 3.79
N ALA A 28 -8.54 -5.61 4.59
CA ALA A 28 -7.78 -5.32 5.79
C ALA A 28 -8.66 -5.42 7.04
N THR A 29 -8.17 -6.16 8.05
CA THR A 29 -8.76 -6.13 9.39
C THR A 29 -8.15 -4.97 10.16
N TYR A 30 -8.97 -3.97 10.44
CA TYR A 30 -8.56 -2.76 11.16
C TYR A 30 -8.82 -2.89 12.65
N VAL A 31 -7.78 -2.69 13.45
CA VAL A 31 -7.87 -2.62 14.91
C VAL A 31 -7.69 -1.16 15.32
N PRO A 32 -8.73 -0.49 15.85
CA PRO A 32 -8.61 0.90 16.30
C PRO A 32 -7.73 1.00 17.55
N VAL A 33 -6.96 2.09 17.65
CA VAL A 33 -6.31 2.47 18.89
C VAL A 33 -7.34 3.16 19.79
N VAL A 34 -7.39 2.79 21.07
CA VAL A 34 -8.26 3.45 22.06
C VAL A 34 -7.82 4.90 22.18
N ALA A 35 -8.76 5.85 22.25
CA ALA A 35 -8.48 7.28 22.16
C ALA A 35 -7.47 7.82 23.21
N GLY A 36 -7.27 7.11 24.33
CA GLY A 36 -6.24 7.42 25.34
C GLY A 36 -4.83 6.93 25.01
N ASP A 37 -4.70 5.96 24.10
CA ASP A 37 -3.43 5.31 23.70
C ASP A 37 -2.95 5.75 22.31
N ALA A 38 -3.60 6.74 21.71
CA ALA A 38 -3.15 7.33 20.45
C ALA A 38 -1.88 8.15 20.71
N GLU A 39 -0.76 7.45 20.88
CA GLU A 39 0.57 8.00 21.10
C GLU A 39 0.92 9.01 20.00
N GLY A 40 1.34 10.19 20.44
CA GLY A 40 2.19 11.10 19.69
C GLY A 40 1.62 11.74 18.42
N LEU A 41 1.99 12.99 18.20
CA LEU A 41 1.85 13.63 16.90
C LEU A 41 3.12 13.39 16.11
N SER A 42 3.04 12.54 15.08
CA SER A 42 4.14 12.30 14.16
C SER A 42 4.18 13.40 13.10
N GLN A 43 5.36 13.98 12.88
CA GLN A 43 5.55 15.00 11.83
C GLN A 43 6.62 14.54 10.85
N LEU A 44 6.36 14.62 9.54
CA LEU A 44 7.38 14.31 8.53
C LEU A 44 8.50 15.36 8.55
N SER A 45 9.76 14.92 8.61
CA SER A 45 10.91 15.84 8.62
C SER A 45 11.35 16.31 7.22
N ARG A 46 10.86 15.66 6.16
CA ARG A 46 11.11 16.02 4.75
C ARG A 46 9.96 15.56 3.86
N ASP A 47 9.96 16.02 2.62
CA ASP A 47 9.06 15.55 1.59
C ASP A 47 9.29 14.05 1.32
N VAL A 48 8.19 13.32 1.13
CA VAL A 48 8.21 11.90 0.77
C VAL A 48 7.32 11.69 -0.45
N THR A 49 7.93 11.39 -1.59
CA THR A 49 7.21 11.06 -2.82
C THR A 49 6.96 9.55 -2.89
N VAL A 50 5.73 9.18 -3.18
CA VAL A 50 5.24 7.81 -3.21
C VAL A 50 4.45 7.60 -4.50
N ALA A 51 4.76 6.53 -5.23
CA ALA A 51 3.96 6.14 -6.38
C ALA A 51 2.82 5.22 -5.90
N PHE A 52 1.59 5.56 -6.24
CA PHE A 52 0.50 4.59 -6.14
C PHE A 52 0.62 3.56 -7.27
N SER A 53 0.00 2.39 -7.10
CA SER A 53 0.02 1.34 -8.13
C SER A 53 -0.69 1.69 -9.43
N ASP A 54 -1.34 2.86 -9.52
CA ASP A 54 -1.87 3.48 -10.75
C ASP A 54 -0.82 4.32 -11.49
N GLY A 55 0.40 4.45 -10.95
CA GLY A 55 1.50 5.21 -11.54
C GLY A 55 1.49 6.70 -11.20
N GLU A 56 0.51 7.18 -10.42
CA GLU A 56 0.49 8.58 -9.96
C GLU A 56 1.44 8.77 -8.77
N ASN A 57 2.30 9.78 -8.88
CA ASN A 57 3.17 10.19 -7.78
C ASN A 57 2.43 11.16 -6.86
N HIS A 58 2.39 10.82 -5.59
CA HIS A 58 1.90 11.69 -4.53
C HIS A 58 3.07 12.14 -3.67
N THR A 59 3.14 13.44 -3.36
CA THR A 59 4.12 13.97 -2.41
C THR A 59 3.43 14.22 -1.08
N LEU A 60 3.94 13.57 -0.03
CA LEU A 60 3.62 13.89 1.35
C LEU A 60 4.55 15.04 1.79
N PRO A 61 4.03 16.24 2.09
CA PRO A 61 4.87 17.39 2.38
C PRO A 61 5.62 17.23 3.72
N ALA A 62 6.83 17.77 3.77
CA ALA A 62 7.54 18.05 5.01
C ALA A 62 6.65 18.86 5.96
N GLY A 63 6.76 18.57 7.25
CA GLY A 63 5.96 19.23 8.27
C GLY A 63 4.50 18.76 8.36
N SER A 64 4.02 17.91 7.44
CA SER A 64 2.69 17.29 7.57
C SER A 64 2.60 16.45 8.85
N ARG A 65 1.43 16.54 9.50
CA ARG A 65 1.19 15.95 10.82
C ARG A 65 0.24 14.76 10.71
N TRP A 66 0.59 13.71 11.42
CA TRP A 66 -0.04 12.40 11.36
C TRP A 66 -0.30 11.90 12.78
N ARG A 67 -1.44 11.24 12.98
CA ARG A 67 -1.80 10.63 14.25
C ARG A 67 -2.01 9.15 14.05
N ARG A 68 -1.44 8.33 14.93
CA ARG A 68 -1.74 6.90 14.96
C ARG A 68 -3.20 6.71 15.37
N VAL A 69 -3.97 6.00 14.57
CA VAL A 69 -5.41 5.77 14.80
C VAL A 69 -5.78 4.29 14.91
N GLY A 70 -4.89 3.41 14.47
CA GLY A 70 -5.16 1.97 14.41
C GLY A 70 -3.93 1.17 14.04
N ALA A 71 -4.15 -0.11 13.78
CA ALA A 71 -3.17 -1.04 13.25
C ALA A 71 -3.82 -2.03 12.28
N LEU A 72 -3.04 -2.50 11.33
CA LEU A 72 -3.28 -3.67 10.48
C LEU A 72 -2.17 -4.70 10.73
N VAL A 73 -2.31 -5.90 10.18
CA VAL A 73 -1.23 -6.91 10.21
C VAL A 73 0.05 -6.42 9.51
N GLN A 74 -0.06 -5.46 8.59
CA GLN A 74 1.06 -4.86 7.85
C GLN A 74 1.76 -3.72 8.61
N GLY A 75 1.15 -3.16 9.66
CA GLY A 75 1.72 -2.04 10.42
C GLY A 75 0.68 -1.10 11.03
N ASP A 76 1.18 -0.05 11.65
CA ASP A 76 0.38 0.99 12.29
C ASP A 76 -0.27 1.93 11.27
N VAL A 77 -1.53 2.29 11.52
CA VAL A 77 -2.32 3.17 10.65
C VAL A 77 -2.26 4.60 11.17
N TYR A 78 -1.85 5.53 10.30
CA TYR A 78 -1.75 6.95 10.60
C TYR A 78 -2.68 7.79 9.72
N ARG A 79 -3.50 8.63 10.38
CA ARG A 79 -4.41 9.57 9.74
C ARG A 79 -3.78 10.97 9.66
N PRO A 80 -3.93 11.70 8.53
CA PRO A 80 -3.46 13.08 8.45
C PRO A 80 -4.32 13.99 9.34
N LEU A 81 -3.70 15.02 9.92
CA LEU A 81 -4.40 16.01 10.76
C LEU A 81 -4.68 17.35 10.08
N GLY A 82 -4.17 17.54 8.87
CA GLY A 82 -4.47 18.69 8.03
C GLY A 82 -5.34 18.27 6.85
N GLU A 83 -4.88 18.59 5.65
CA GLU A 83 -5.55 18.18 4.41
C GLU A 83 -5.68 16.65 4.32
N PRO A 84 -6.89 16.13 3.99
CA PRO A 84 -7.07 14.71 3.77
C PRO A 84 -6.20 14.20 2.62
N LEU A 85 -5.44 13.14 2.88
CA LEU A 85 -4.77 12.40 1.83
C LEU A 85 -5.82 11.61 1.05
N ARG A 86 -5.78 11.68 -0.28
CA ARG A 86 -6.72 10.98 -1.17
C ARG A 86 -5.98 10.15 -2.22
N THR A 87 -6.61 9.08 -2.67
CA THR A 87 -6.13 8.27 -3.81
C THR A 87 -6.42 9.01 -5.13
N GLY A 88 -5.52 9.88 -5.56
CA GLY A 88 -5.71 10.69 -6.78
C GLY A 88 -6.79 11.79 -6.66
N ARG A 89 -7.05 12.47 -7.79
CA ARG A 89 -8.00 13.59 -7.87
C ARG A 89 -9.44 13.12 -7.69
N GLY A 90 -10.06 13.48 -6.56
CA GLY A 90 -11.45 13.11 -6.23
C GLY A 90 -11.61 11.71 -5.62
N GLY A 91 -10.51 11.03 -5.29
CA GLY A 91 -10.54 9.71 -4.65
C GLY A 91 -10.97 9.73 -3.19
N SER A 92 -11.12 8.53 -2.63
CA SER A 92 -11.42 8.33 -1.21
C SER A 92 -10.23 8.72 -0.32
N GLU A 93 -10.53 9.04 0.93
CA GLU A 93 -9.50 9.27 1.95
C GLU A 93 -8.59 8.04 2.12
N ALA A 94 -7.30 8.28 2.35
CA ALA A 94 -6.28 7.27 2.52
C ALA A 94 -5.43 7.57 3.77
N TYR A 95 -5.15 6.53 4.56
CA TYR A 95 -4.28 6.60 5.75
C TYR A 95 -2.97 5.87 5.48
N LEU A 96 -1.89 6.33 6.08
CA LEU A 96 -0.59 5.67 5.93
C LEU A 96 -0.58 4.38 6.74
N VAL A 97 0.06 3.32 6.21
CA VAL A 97 0.35 2.10 6.97
C VAL A 97 1.86 1.98 7.10
N VAL A 98 2.35 2.02 8.33
CA VAL A 98 3.77 2.20 8.64
C VAL A 98 4.26 1.02 9.47
N SER A 99 5.39 0.45 9.09
CA SER A 99 6.08 -0.57 9.87
C SER A 99 7.57 -0.31 9.85
N SER A 100 8.22 -0.42 11.01
CA SER A 100 9.68 -0.29 11.13
C SER A 100 10.25 1.02 10.52
N GLY A 101 9.52 2.14 10.67
CA GLY A 101 9.93 3.45 10.13
C GLY A 101 9.80 3.57 8.60
N ARG A 102 9.05 2.66 7.96
CA ARG A 102 8.82 2.66 6.51
C ARG A 102 7.33 2.65 6.21
N LEU A 103 6.94 3.38 5.18
CA LEU A 103 5.62 3.34 4.61
C LEU A 103 5.48 2.06 3.78
N GLN A 104 4.51 1.23 4.16
CA GLN A 104 4.22 -0.05 3.52
C GLN A 104 3.13 0.08 2.46
N GLY A 105 2.23 1.05 2.61
CA GLY A 105 1.03 1.18 1.80
C GLY A 105 0.03 2.14 2.43
N PHE A 106 -1.20 2.08 1.92
CA PHE A 106 -2.30 2.90 2.37
C PHE A 106 -3.49 2.05 2.82
N TYR A 107 -4.11 2.46 3.91
CA TYR A 107 -5.41 1.96 4.33
C TYR A 107 -6.51 2.87 3.78
N LEU A 108 -7.53 2.28 3.18
CA LEU A 108 -8.69 2.96 2.58
C LEU A 108 -9.92 2.67 3.45
N PRO A 109 -10.32 3.60 4.34
CA PRO A 109 -11.39 3.36 5.31
C PRO A 109 -12.74 3.06 4.65
N ALA A 110 -13.04 3.73 3.54
CA ALA A 110 -14.30 3.57 2.81
C ALA A 110 -14.58 2.12 2.36
N GLY A 111 -13.51 1.35 2.08
CA GLY A 111 -13.62 -0.05 1.65
C GLY A 111 -13.03 -1.07 2.61
N SER A 112 -12.44 -0.63 3.73
CA SER A 112 -11.57 -1.47 4.59
C SER A 112 -10.53 -2.24 3.77
N LEU A 113 -9.81 -1.51 2.91
CA LEU A 113 -8.81 -2.08 2.01
C LEU A 113 -7.41 -1.60 2.39
N PHE A 114 -6.44 -2.47 2.23
CA PHE A 114 -5.02 -2.15 2.23
C PHE A 114 -4.50 -2.17 0.78
N LYS A 115 -3.90 -1.06 0.34
CA LYS A 115 -3.24 -0.93 -0.97
C LYS A 115 -1.73 -0.86 -0.73
N PRO A 116 -0.95 -1.91 -1.06
CA PRO A 116 0.49 -1.91 -0.84
C PRO A 116 1.19 -0.92 -1.78
N LEU A 117 2.38 -0.46 -1.36
CA LEU A 117 3.36 0.14 -2.27
C LEU A 117 4.20 -0.96 -2.91
N SER A 118 4.56 -0.76 -4.18
CA SER A 118 5.47 -1.66 -4.89
C SER A 118 6.82 -1.83 -4.21
N LYS A 119 7.27 -0.80 -3.47
CA LYS A 119 8.44 -0.87 -2.58
C LYS A 119 8.18 -0.03 -1.34
N PRO A 120 8.48 -0.55 -0.13
CA PRO A 120 8.40 0.25 1.09
C PRO A 120 9.33 1.47 1.04
N VAL A 121 8.81 2.64 1.42
CA VAL A 121 9.54 3.93 1.36
C VAL A 121 9.92 4.37 2.78
N PRO A 122 11.16 4.83 3.05
CA PRO A 122 11.51 5.36 4.37
C PRO A 122 10.62 6.54 4.75
N LEU A 123 10.03 6.50 5.95
CA LEU A 123 9.10 7.51 6.44
C LEU A 123 9.70 8.19 7.67
N PRO A 124 10.35 9.36 7.52
CA PRO A 124 11.11 9.99 8.59
C PRO A 124 10.19 10.81 9.49
N PHE A 125 9.42 10.12 10.34
CA PHE A 125 8.68 10.78 11.40
C PHE A 125 9.64 11.31 12.46
N SER A 126 9.60 12.62 12.66
CA SER A 126 10.05 13.23 13.89
C SER A 126 8.98 13.01 14.96
N GLN A 127 9.34 12.32 16.04
CA GLN A 127 8.52 12.24 17.24
C GLN A 127 8.71 13.57 17.98
N ARG A 128 7.65 14.38 18.11
CA ARG A 128 7.62 15.42 19.15
C ARG A 128 6.94 14.79 20.36
N GLN A 129 7.75 14.41 21.34
CA GLN A 129 7.27 14.11 22.69
C GLN A 129 6.83 15.38 23.39
#